data_AF-A0A522CZN7-F1
#
_entry.id   AF-A0A522CZN7-F1
#
_cell.length_a   1.000
_cell.length_b   1.000
_cell.length_c   1.000
_cell.angle_alpha   90.00
_cell.angle_beta   90.00
_cell.angle_gamma   90.00
#
_symmetry.space_group_name_H-M   'P 1'
#
loop_
_entity.id
_entity.type
_entity.pdbx_description
1 polymer ?
#
loop_
_entity_poly.entity_id
_entity_poly.type
_entity_poly.pdbx_seq_one_letter_code
_entity_poly.pdbx_strand_id
1 'polypeptide(L)'
;MRKALILFFAALLIVSGCATLSKSDIPAPADLVKLEPQKIDIAYDVMLLRVDLQRQFTSHTRTVSSTDSKGQTTTRTETYQVPVPYHYLGVDMGNGLFLDANMNLSLNLFQLLGIRKDQDFTIVRKGRGFFSSDTKFIKEGSKLTIDFGGLFSSKTEIEMKDNNARFKGGILSSDQDITVENDRITYDPHGMFEGWSKSQIVNVGSGASIPGFWKDTMINKNKDGSINLGEALVVRHEGNKVVFKYAGWFGTEHVFTMVRTNNKIVYYDDNMNGVMIEIASDRVKTKSSGGEEEFIITKK
;
A
#
# COMPACT_ATOMS: atom_id res chain seq x y z
N MET A 1 -24.64 25.09 15.65
CA MET A 1 -23.24 25.28 15.22
C MET A 1 -22.84 24.06 14.39
N ARG A 2 -22.86 24.16 13.05
CA ARG A 2 -22.91 22.99 12.14
C ARG A 2 -22.05 23.14 10.87
N LYS A 3 -21.06 24.04 10.83
CA LYS A 3 -20.35 24.36 9.57
C LYS A 3 -18.85 24.69 9.74
N ALA A 4 -18.11 23.95 10.55
CA ALA A 4 -16.68 24.20 10.73
C ALA A 4 -15.88 22.91 10.92
N LEU A 5 -15.94 21.97 9.97
CA LEU A 5 -14.92 20.93 9.81
C LEU A 5 -15.04 20.19 8.46
N ILE A 6 -15.05 20.91 7.34
CA ILE A 6 -14.87 20.30 5.99
C ILE A 6 -13.92 21.20 5.22
N LEU A 7 -12.63 21.09 5.54
CA LEU A 7 -11.53 21.71 4.81
C LEU A 7 -10.33 20.78 4.95
N PHE A 8 -10.48 19.51 4.53
CA PHE A 8 -9.43 18.49 4.71
C PHE A 8 -9.17 17.60 3.48
N PHE A 9 -9.73 17.91 2.30
CA PHE A 9 -9.46 17.12 1.08
C PHE A 9 -9.38 17.99 -0.20
N ALA A 10 -8.92 19.23 -0.07
CA ALA A 10 -8.85 20.21 -1.16
C ALA A 10 -7.40 20.46 -1.63
N ALA A 11 -6.81 19.54 -2.40
CA ALA A 11 -5.71 19.81 -3.33
C ALA A 11 -5.36 18.57 -4.16
N LEU A 12 -6.36 17.98 -4.81
CA LEU A 12 -6.17 17.00 -5.87
C LEU A 12 -6.24 17.77 -7.21
N LEU A 13 -5.30 17.45 -8.11
CA LEU A 13 -5.39 17.66 -9.57
C LEU A 13 -4.81 18.94 -10.19
N ILE A 14 -3.58 19.35 -9.85
CA ILE A 14 -2.71 20.01 -10.83
C ILE A 14 -1.30 19.42 -10.73
N VAL A 15 -1.18 18.12 -10.99
CA VAL A 15 0.04 17.60 -11.61
C VAL A 15 -0.29 17.60 -13.09
N SER A 16 0.28 18.55 -13.83
CA SER A 16 0.39 18.47 -15.29
C SER A 16 1.22 17.22 -15.61
N GLY A 17 0.54 16.08 -15.60
CA GLY A 17 1.14 14.76 -15.64
C GLY A 17 1.67 14.48 -17.03
N CYS A 18 2.99 14.49 -17.17
CA CYS A 18 3.59 13.65 -18.19
C CYS A 18 3.09 12.22 -17.91
N ALA A 19 2.49 11.60 -18.93
CA ALA A 19 2.09 10.20 -18.87
C ALA A 19 3.24 9.38 -18.28
N THR A 20 2.98 8.66 -17.20
CA THR A 20 3.99 7.82 -16.54
C THR A 20 4.26 6.57 -17.36
N LEU A 21 3.27 6.15 -18.14
CA LEU A 21 3.31 4.99 -19.02
C LEU A 21 3.18 5.41 -20.48
N SER A 22 3.77 4.63 -21.35
CA SER A 22 3.62 4.71 -22.80
C SER A 22 2.55 3.72 -23.26
N LYS A 23 1.92 3.96 -24.42
CA LYS A 23 0.95 2.99 -24.98
C LYS A 23 1.56 1.60 -25.20
N SER A 24 2.85 1.54 -25.52
CA SER A 24 3.62 0.29 -25.64
C SER A 24 3.81 -0.46 -24.31
N ASP A 25 3.60 0.21 -23.17
CA ASP A 25 3.63 -0.46 -21.87
C ASP A 25 2.36 -1.29 -21.64
N ILE A 26 1.25 -1.02 -22.35
CA ILE A 26 -0.01 -1.78 -22.24
C ILE A 26 0.07 -3.07 -23.06
N PRO A 27 -0.13 -4.25 -22.44
CA PRO A 27 -0.13 -5.52 -23.17
C PRO A 27 -1.24 -5.59 -24.21
N ALA A 28 -1.00 -6.36 -25.29
CA ALA A 28 -2.06 -6.66 -26.25
C ALA A 28 -3.11 -7.58 -25.62
N PRO A 29 -4.39 -7.50 -26.03
CA PRO A 29 -5.45 -8.34 -25.47
C PRO A 29 -5.18 -9.85 -25.53
N ALA A 30 -4.43 -10.30 -26.54
CA ALA A 30 -4.05 -11.71 -26.71
C ALA A 30 -3.04 -12.22 -25.65
N ASP A 31 -2.30 -11.32 -25.02
CA ASP A 31 -1.27 -11.66 -24.01
C ASP A 31 -1.85 -11.66 -22.58
N LEU A 32 -3.10 -11.22 -22.42
CA LEU A 32 -3.73 -11.07 -21.11
C LEU A 32 -4.07 -12.44 -20.51
N VAL A 33 -3.69 -12.61 -19.25
CA VAL A 33 -4.12 -13.77 -18.46
C VAL A 33 -5.44 -13.48 -17.79
N LYS A 34 -6.24 -14.53 -17.62
CA LYS A 34 -7.46 -14.45 -16.84
C LYS A 34 -7.11 -14.22 -15.38
N LEU A 35 -7.78 -13.25 -14.76
CA LEU A 35 -7.64 -12.96 -13.34
C LEU A 35 -8.62 -13.83 -12.54
N GLU A 36 -8.23 -14.13 -11.30
CA GLU A 36 -9.09 -14.85 -10.37
C GLU A 36 -10.25 -13.95 -9.91
N PRO A 37 -11.40 -14.50 -9.51
CA PRO A 37 -12.46 -13.71 -8.91
C PRO A 37 -11.95 -12.94 -7.68
N GLN A 38 -12.41 -11.70 -7.50
CA GLN A 38 -12.10 -10.93 -6.29
C GLN A 38 -12.71 -11.63 -5.07
N LYS A 39 -12.01 -11.49 -3.95
CA LYS A 39 -12.39 -12.02 -2.63
C LYS A 39 -12.28 -10.91 -1.60
N ILE A 40 -12.77 -11.14 -0.39
CA ILE A 40 -12.57 -10.24 0.74
C ILE A 40 -12.12 -11.13 1.89
N ASP A 41 -10.83 -11.10 2.16
CA ASP A 41 -10.26 -11.80 3.32
C ASP A 41 -9.52 -10.77 4.18
N ILE A 42 -9.82 -10.72 5.47
CA ILE A 42 -8.95 -9.98 6.40
C ILE A 42 -7.57 -10.63 6.42
N ALA A 43 -6.55 -9.80 6.34
CA ALA A 43 -5.17 -10.26 6.25
C ALA A 43 -4.21 -9.27 6.92
N TYR A 44 -2.98 -9.71 7.10
CA TYR A 44 -1.89 -8.86 7.55
C TYR A 44 -0.65 -9.09 6.68
N ASP A 45 0.16 -8.05 6.54
CA ASP A 45 1.41 -8.06 5.79
C ASP A 45 2.49 -7.39 6.62
N VAL A 46 3.33 -8.21 7.26
CA VAL A 46 4.44 -7.74 8.11
C VAL A 46 5.65 -7.24 7.33
N MET A 47 5.74 -7.56 6.04
CA MET A 47 6.86 -7.17 5.20
C MET A 47 6.66 -5.76 4.63
N LEU A 48 5.40 -5.33 4.47
CA LEU A 48 5.03 -4.06 3.83
C LEU A 48 5.67 -3.91 2.44
N LEU A 49 5.90 -5.04 1.77
CA LEU A 49 6.45 -5.12 0.41
C LEU A 49 5.33 -4.93 -0.59
N ARG A 50 5.06 -3.66 -0.89
CA ARG A 50 3.88 -3.22 -1.64
C ARG A 50 4.27 -2.26 -2.75
N VAL A 51 3.51 -2.32 -3.85
CA VAL A 51 3.52 -1.30 -4.90
C VAL A 51 2.24 -0.50 -4.77
N ASP A 52 2.37 0.79 -4.51
CA ASP A 52 1.21 1.68 -4.37
C ASP A 52 0.43 1.78 -5.69
N LEU A 53 -0.87 1.52 -5.62
CA LEU A 53 -1.82 1.86 -6.69
C LEU A 53 -2.51 3.20 -6.40
N GLN A 54 -2.91 3.39 -5.15
CA GLN A 54 -3.47 4.63 -4.63
C GLN A 54 -3.00 4.83 -3.18
N ARG A 55 -2.12 5.83 -2.99
CA ARG A 55 -1.56 6.21 -1.69
C ARG A 55 -2.39 7.31 -1.03
N GLN A 56 -2.65 7.19 0.28
CA GLN A 56 -3.26 8.27 1.05
C GLN A 56 -2.19 9.29 1.50
N PHE A 57 -2.58 10.56 1.56
CA PHE A 57 -1.70 11.64 1.99
C PHE A 57 -2.39 12.51 3.04
N THR A 58 -1.60 13.02 4.00
CA THR A 58 -2.00 14.07 4.92
C THR A 58 -1.39 15.40 4.50
N SER A 59 -2.17 16.46 4.67
CA SER A 59 -1.69 17.83 4.42
C SER A 59 -0.98 18.35 5.67
N HIS A 60 0.26 18.80 5.48
CA HIS A 60 1.06 19.45 6.51
C HIS A 60 1.42 20.87 6.08
N THR A 61 1.55 21.76 7.05
CA THR A 61 2.01 23.13 6.82
C THR A 61 3.39 23.33 7.42
N ARG A 62 4.29 23.98 6.67
CA ARG A 62 5.56 24.45 7.19
C ARG A 62 5.74 25.94 6.94
N THR A 63 6.44 26.59 7.84
CA THR A 63 6.86 27.98 7.68
C THR A 63 8.23 27.99 7.00
N VAL A 64 8.32 28.64 5.84
CA VAL A 64 9.58 28.81 5.11
C VAL A 64 9.97 30.27 5.14
N SER A 65 11.18 30.54 5.60
CA SER A 65 11.77 31.87 5.63
C SER A 65 12.92 31.95 4.64
N SER A 66 12.93 32.98 3.80
CA SER A 66 14.03 33.28 2.87
C SER A 66 14.55 34.69 3.13
N THR A 67 15.86 34.82 3.29
CA THR A 67 16.53 36.09 3.42
C THR A 67 17.11 36.49 2.07
N ASP A 68 16.75 37.68 1.58
CA ASP A 68 17.28 38.20 0.32
C ASP A 68 18.72 38.72 0.48
N SER A 69 19.34 39.12 -0.64
CA SER A 69 20.70 39.68 -0.65
C SER A 69 20.83 41.03 0.08
N LYS A 70 19.71 41.64 0.50
CA LYS A 70 19.64 42.87 1.29
C LYS A 70 19.40 42.59 2.77
N GLY A 71 19.33 41.33 3.19
CA GLY A 71 19.07 40.93 4.57
C GLY A 71 17.59 40.96 4.97
N GLN A 72 16.66 41.21 4.04
CA GLN A 72 15.23 41.17 4.34
C GLN A 72 14.74 39.73 4.38
N THR A 73 14.14 39.35 5.50
CA THR A 73 13.56 38.01 5.67
C THR A 73 12.08 38.04 5.33
N THR A 74 11.69 37.25 4.34
CA THR A 74 10.29 36.99 4.00
C THR A 74 9.90 35.61 4.52
N THR A 75 8.71 35.51 5.09
CA THR A 75 8.19 34.24 5.63
C THR A 75 6.87 33.92 4.95
N ARG A 76 6.71 32.68 4.48
CA ARG A 76 5.46 32.18 3.91
C ARG A 76 5.11 30.82 4.52
N THR A 77 3.81 30.53 4.58
CA THR A 77 3.33 29.19 4.93
C THR A 77 3.17 28.39 3.65
N GLU A 78 3.81 27.24 3.59
CA GLU A 78 3.68 26.28 2.50
C GLU A 78 2.90 25.07 2.99
N THR A 79 1.92 24.62 2.20
CA THR A 79 1.27 23.32 2.42
C THR A 79 1.96 22.27 1.56
N TYR A 80 2.27 21.12 2.15
CA TYR A 80 2.85 19.97 1.47
C TYR A 80 2.14 18.69 1.88
N GLN A 81 2.19 17.68 1.02
CA GLN A 81 1.58 16.38 1.26
C GLN A 81 2.60 15.40 1.81
N VAL A 82 2.21 14.66 2.84
CA VAL A 82 3.01 13.58 3.43
C VAL A 82 2.27 12.27 3.25
N PRO A 83 2.90 11.22 2.70
CA PRO A 83 2.24 9.93 2.55
C PRO A 83 1.88 9.34 3.91
N VAL A 84 0.62 8.93 4.08
CA VAL A 84 0.17 8.20 5.27
C VAL A 84 0.93 6.88 5.33
N PRO A 85 1.60 6.50 6.44
CA PRO A 85 2.34 5.25 6.54
C PRO A 85 1.50 4.02 6.19
N TYR A 86 2.16 2.96 5.73
CA TYR A 86 1.46 1.68 5.56
C TYR A 86 1.01 1.14 6.90
N HIS A 87 -0.11 0.44 6.89
CA HIS A 87 -0.59 -0.33 8.03
C HIS A 87 -0.37 -1.83 7.79
N TYR A 88 -0.04 -2.58 8.85
CA TYR A 88 0.19 -4.03 8.76
C TYR A 88 -1.09 -4.81 8.47
N LEU A 89 -2.20 -4.42 9.10
CA LEU A 89 -3.52 -5.00 8.84
C LEU A 89 -4.13 -4.43 7.56
N GLY A 90 -4.89 -5.27 6.86
CA GLY A 90 -5.69 -4.86 5.71
C GLY A 90 -6.65 -5.95 5.25
N VAL A 91 -7.11 -5.79 4.02
CA VAL A 91 -8.01 -6.71 3.34
C VAL A 91 -7.39 -7.12 2.01
N ASP A 92 -7.20 -8.43 1.84
CA ASP A 92 -6.84 -9.06 0.57
C ASP A 92 -8.09 -9.11 -0.31
N MET A 93 -8.03 -8.39 -1.43
CA MET A 93 -9.12 -8.30 -2.40
C MET A 93 -8.97 -9.29 -3.58
N GLY A 94 -7.96 -10.16 -3.53
CA GLY A 94 -7.59 -11.10 -4.58
C GLY A 94 -6.65 -10.48 -5.62
N ASN A 95 -6.02 -11.35 -6.43
CA ASN A 95 -5.09 -10.95 -7.50
C ASN A 95 -3.91 -10.07 -7.05
N GLY A 96 -3.50 -10.16 -5.78
CA GLY A 96 -2.45 -9.30 -5.22
C GLY A 96 -2.96 -7.96 -4.67
N LEU A 97 -4.24 -7.61 -4.87
CA LEU A 97 -4.80 -6.35 -4.39
C LEU A 97 -4.94 -6.38 -2.87
N PHE A 98 -4.40 -5.36 -2.22
CA PHE A 98 -4.42 -5.23 -0.77
C PHE A 98 -4.77 -3.80 -0.36
N LEU A 99 -5.84 -3.66 0.42
CA LEU A 99 -6.26 -2.40 1.02
C LEU A 99 -5.90 -2.41 2.50
N ASP A 100 -4.96 -1.57 2.92
CA ASP A 100 -4.58 -1.54 4.34
C ASP A 100 -5.54 -0.74 5.22
N ALA A 101 -5.39 -0.85 6.54
CA ALA A 101 -6.26 -0.15 7.49
C ALA A 101 -6.15 1.38 7.40
N ASN A 102 -5.10 1.90 6.78
CA ASN A 102 -4.90 3.32 6.49
C ASN A 102 -5.44 3.72 5.10
N MET A 103 -6.21 2.85 4.45
CA MET A 103 -6.83 3.04 3.14
C MET A 103 -5.83 3.22 1.99
N ASN A 104 -4.60 2.72 2.12
CA ASN A 104 -3.68 2.63 1.00
C ASN A 104 -4.03 1.39 0.17
N LEU A 105 -4.37 1.59 -1.10
CA LEU A 105 -4.55 0.51 -2.04
C LEU A 105 -3.23 0.20 -2.73
N SER A 106 -2.84 -1.06 -2.68
CA SER A 106 -1.56 -1.52 -3.19
C SER A 106 -1.65 -2.90 -3.82
N LEU A 107 -0.59 -3.27 -4.53
CA LEU A 107 -0.31 -4.65 -4.88
C LEU A 107 0.70 -5.23 -3.90
N ASN A 108 0.34 -6.33 -3.24
CA ASN A 108 1.21 -7.07 -2.34
C ASN A 108 2.21 -7.91 -3.17
N LEU A 109 3.47 -7.52 -3.16
CA LEU A 109 4.51 -8.17 -3.96
C LEU A 109 4.74 -9.62 -3.55
N PHE A 110 4.57 -9.95 -2.28
CA PHE A 110 4.74 -11.33 -1.80
C PHE A 110 3.79 -12.30 -2.51
N GLN A 111 2.52 -11.92 -2.60
CA GLN A 111 1.49 -12.70 -3.30
C GLN A 111 1.76 -12.75 -4.80
N LEU A 112 2.16 -11.63 -5.40
CA LEU A 112 2.49 -11.58 -6.83
C LEU A 112 3.69 -12.45 -7.20
N LEU A 113 4.65 -12.59 -6.29
CA LEU A 113 5.84 -13.41 -6.45
C LEU A 113 5.63 -14.90 -6.15
N GLY A 114 4.44 -15.27 -5.68
CA GLY A 114 4.12 -16.63 -5.27
C GLY A 114 5.07 -17.16 -4.18
N ILE A 115 5.59 -16.28 -3.33
CA ILE A 115 6.39 -16.70 -2.18
C ILE A 115 5.39 -17.22 -1.15
N ARG A 116 5.66 -18.41 -0.61
CA ARG A 116 4.81 -19.03 0.41
C ARG A 116 5.31 -18.69 1.81
N LYS A 117 4.41 -18.70 2.81
CA LYS A 117 4.75 -18.36 4.21
C LYS A 117 5.82 -19.27 4.81
N ASP A 118 5.85 -20.54 4.38
CA ASP A 118 6.78 -21.59 4.79
C ASP A 118 8.12 -21.54 4.03
N GLN A 119 8.25 -20.68 3.01
CA GLN A 119 9.45 -20.59 2.20
C GLN A 119 10.46 -19.59 2.78
N ASP A 120 11.73 -19.98 2.75
CA ASP A 120 12.86 -19.10 3.05
C ASP A 120 13.24 -18.26 1.83
N PHE A 121 13.59 -16.99 2.07
CA PHE A 121 13.92 -16.08 0.98
C PHE A 121 14.81 -14.94 1.44
N THR A 122 15.37 -14.25 0.44
CA THR A 122 15.97 -12.93 0.59
C THR A 122 15.42 -12.03 -0.51
N ILE A 123 14.89 -10.87 -0.13
CA ILE A 123 14.48 -9.82 -1.06
C ILE A 123 15.32 -8.58 -0.78
N VAL A 124 15.87 -7.98 -1.81
CA VAL A 124 16.65 -6.74 -1.74
C VAL A 124 15.93 -5.67 -2.54
N ARG A 125 15.35 -4.68 -1.86
CA ARG A 125 14.85 -3.46 -2.50
C ARG A 125 16.02 -2.52 -2.73
N LYS A 126 16.28 -2.20 -4.00
CA LYS A 126 17.37 -1.32 -4.40
C LYS A 126 17.07 0.12 -4.00
N GLY A 127 18.06 0.77 -3.39
CA GLY A 127 17.99 2.19 -3.09
C GLY A 127 17.89 3.03 -4.37
N ARG A 128 17.14 4.13 -4.31
CA ARG A 128 17.10 5.14 -5.39
C ARG A 128 18.22 6.17 -5.24
N GLY A 129 19.25 6.08 -6.08
CA GLY A 129 20.32 7.08 -6.19
C GLY A 129 21.65 6.70 -5.52
N PHE A 130 22.64 7.58 -5.61
CA PHE A 130 24.02 7.28 -5.21
C PHE A 130 24.22 7.12 -3.69
N PHE A 131 23.36 7.74 -2.88
CA PHE A 131 23.47 7.74 -1.42
C PHE A 131 22.40 6.91 -0.70
N SER A 132 21.52 6.22 -1.44
CA SER A 132 20.48 5.39 -0.84
C SER A 132 21.02 4.00 -0.51
N SER A 133 20.68 3.49 0.67
CA SER A 133 20.95 2.11 1.04
C SER A 133 19.92 1.15 0.45
N ASP A 134 20.35 -0.07 0.17
CA ASP A 134 19.44 -1.18 -0.10
C ASP A 134 18.72 -1.57 1.19
N THR A 135 17.43 -1.90 1.09
CA THR A 135 16.68 -2.56 2.17
C THR A 135 16.62 -4.06 1.91
N LYS A 136 16.96 -4.88 2.90
CA LYS A 136 16.97 -6.35 2.79
C LYS A 136 15.91 -6.96 3.70
N PHE A 137 15.17 -7.90 3.15
CA PHE A 137 14.18 -8.72 3.83
C PHE A 137 14.69 -10.16 3.80
N ILE A 138 14.96 -10.74 4.96
CA ILE A 138 15.55 -12.07 5.09
C ILE A 138 14.62 -12.93 5.93
N LYS A 139 14.10 -13.99 5.35
CA LYS A 139 13.21 -14.94 6.01
C LYS A 139 13.89 -16.30 6.10
N GLU A 140 14.03 -16.79 7.34
CA GLU A 140 14.63 -18.07 7.69
C GLU A 140 13.77 -18.76 8.77
N GLY A 141 13.13 -19.87 8.42
CA GLY A 141 12.21 -20.58 9.31
C GLY A 141 11.05 -19.67 9.72
N SER A 142 10.82 -19.48 11.03
CA SER A 142 9.79 -18.55 11.53
C SER A 142 10.25 -17.09 11.63
N LYS A 143 11.52 -16.78 11.36
CA LYS A 143 12.08 -15.44 11.60
C LYS A 143 12.17 -14.63 10.32
N LEU A 144 11.63 -13.41 10.33
CA LEU A 144 11.84 -12.38 9.31
C LEU A 144 12.71 -11.26 9.90
N THR A 145 13.74 -10.87 9.18
CA THR A 145 14.60 -9.73 9.51
C THR A 145 14.52 -8.69 8.40
N ILE A 146 14.27 -7.44 8.77
CA ILE A 146 14.27 -6.29 7.87
C ILE A 146 15.46 -5.41 8.24
N ASP A 147 16.39 -5.26 7.30
CA ASP A 147 17.59 -4.43 7.40
C ASP A 147 17.44 -3.25 6.43
N PHE A 148 17.21 -2.05 6.96
CA PHE A 148 17.00 -0.84 6.15
C PHE A 148 18.30 -0.28 5.55
N GLY A 149 19.46 -0.83 5.94
CA GLY A 149 20.77 -0.42 5.46
C GLY A 149 21.22 0.96 5.94
N GLY A 150 22.53 1.18 5.95
CA GLY A 150 23.17 2.41 6.45
C GLY A 150 23.71 2.26 7.88
N LEU A 151 24.69 3.12 8.23
CA LEU A 151 25.51 3.02 9.46
C LEU A 151 24.72 3.09 10.79
N PHE A 152 23.50 3.64 10.76
CA PHE A 152 22.65 3.83 11.94
C PHE A 152 21.27 3.18 11.81
N SER A 153 21.05 2.33 10.81
CA SER A 153 19.74 1.70 10.62
C SER A 153 19.50 0.62 11.68
N SER A 154 18.37 0.70 12.35
CA SER A 154 17.88 -0.37 13.22
C SER A 154 17.42 -1.54 12.35
N LYS A 155 17.71 -2.77 12.78
CA LYS A 155 17.10 -3.96 12.21
C LYS A 155 15.77 -4.21 12.91
N THR A 156 14.76 -4.61 12.17
CA THR A 156 13.50 -5.10 12.74
C THR A 156 13.49 -6.61 12.64
N GLU A 157 13.26 -7.28 13.77
CA GLU A 157 13.08 -8.73 13.82
C GLU A 157 11.62 -9.05 14.10
N ILE A 158 11.09 -9.99 13.33
CA ILE A 158 9.69 -10.39 13.37
C ILE A 158 9.64 -11.92 13.47
N GLU A 159 9.00 -12.43 14.50
CA GLU A 159 8.73 -13.86 14.68
C GLU A 159 7.34 -14.17 14.14
N MET A 160 7.26 -14.97 13.09
CA MET A 160 6.03 -15.37 12.42
C MET A 160 5.59 -16.76 12.90
N LYS A 161 4.32 -16.89 13.27
CA LYS A 161 3.67 -18.20 13.52
C LYS A 161 2.41 -18.29 12.67
N ASP A 162 1.75 -19.44 12.68
CA ASP A 162 0.60 -19.71 11.80
C ASP A 162 -0.51 -18.66 11.96
N ASN A 163 -0.80 -18.26 13.21
CA ASN A 163 -1.89 -17.34 13.55
C ASN A 163 -1.43 -16.05 14.25
N ASN A 164 -0.13 -15.76 14.28
CA ASN A 164 0.36 -14.50 14.85
C ASN A 164 1.68 -14.04 14.23
N ALA A 165 2.01 -12.78 14.47
CA ALA A 165 3.35 -12.25 14.23
C ALA A 165 3.75 -11.33 15.37
N ARG A 166 4.96 -11.52 15.91
CA ARG A 166 5.52 -10.71 16.99
C ARG A 166 6.71 -9.91 16.50
N PHE A 167 6.62 -8.59 16.60
CA PHE A 167 7.70 -7.66 16.32
C PHE A 167 8.51 -7.51 17.59
N LYS A 168 9.80 -7.87 17.55
CA LYS A 168 10.69 -7.72 18.69
C LYS A 168 11.13 -6.26 18.78
N GLY A 169 10.77 -5.62 19.88
CA GLY A 169 11.26 -4.30 20.23
C GLY A 169 12.77 -4.34 20.53
N GLY A 170 13.47 -3.26 20.22
CA GLY A 170 14.81 -3.03 20.77
C GLY A 170 14.74 -2.77 22.29
N ILE A 171 15.90 -2.58 22.92
CA ILE A 171 16.02 -2.35 24.38
C ILE A 171 15.12 -1.20 24.89
N LEU A 172 14.75 -0.26 24.02
CA LEU A 172 13.97 0.94 24.35
C LEU A 172 12.54 0.94 23.78
N SER A 173 12.09 -0.14 23.14
CA SER A 173 10.74 -0.23 22.57
C SER A 173 10.07 -1.52 23.00
N SER A 174 8.75 -1.48 23.23
CA SER A 174 7.98 -2.69 23.50
C SER A 174 7.89 -3.56 22.26
N ASP A 175 7.61 -4.84 22.48
CA ASP A 175 7.18 -5.74 21.42
C ASP A 175 5.82 -5.31 20.85
N GLN A 176 5.51 -5.74 19.64
CA GLN A 176 4.19 -5.53 19.04
C GLN A 176 3.68 -6.87 18.56
N ASP A 177 2.38 -7.10 18.64
CA ASP A 177 1.78 -8.38 18.28
C ASP A 177 0.65 -8.21 17.27
N ILE A 178 0.62 -9.08 16.27
CA ILE A 178 -0.54 -9.31 15.42
C ILE A 178 -1.13 -10.65 15.80
N THR A 179 -2.41 -10.68 16.16
CA THR A 179 -3.14 -11.91 16.49
C THR A 179 -4.27 -12.13 15.49
N VAL A 180 -4.35 -13.36 14.95
CA VAL A 180 -5.41 -13.80 14.05
C VAL A 180 -6.37 -14.71 14.80
N GLU A 181 -7.64 -14.33 14.79
CA GLU A 181 -8.78 -15.10 15.25
C GLU A 181 -9.71 -15.34 14.05
N ASN A 182 -10.68 -16.25 14.16
CA ASN A 182 -11.52 -16.69 13.04
C ASN A 182 -12.12 -15.54 12.21
N ASP A 183 -12.63 -14.50 12.88
CA ASP A 183 -13.32 -13.37 12.24
C ASP A 183 -12.66 -12.02 12.53
N ARG A 184 -11.44 -12.02 13.06
CA ARG A 184 -10.76 -10.80 13.50
C ARG A 184 -9.25 -10.91 13.42
N ILE A 185 -8.62 -9.85 12.95
CA ILE A 185 -7.17 -9.67 13.12
C ILE A 185 -6.95 -8.40 13.93
N THR A 186 -6.12 -8.50 14.97
CA THR A 186 -5.78 -7.39 15.86
C THR A 186 -4.29 -7.11 15.77
N TYR A 187 -3.92 -5.84 15.71
CA TYR A 187 -2.56 -5.35 15.86
C TYR A 187 -2.49 -4.56 17.17
N ASP A 188 -1.63 -5.03 18.07
CA ASP A 188 -1.39 -4.49 19.38
C ASP A 188 0.05 -3.97 19.46
N PRO A 189 0.27 -2.68 19.23
CA PRO A 189 1.55 -2.07 19.56
C PRO A 189 1.60 -1.97 21.08
N HIS A 190 2.22 -2.95 21.76
CA HIS A 190 2.47 -2.80 23.19
C HIS A 190 3.29 -1.51 23.37
N GLY A 191 2.95 -0.73 24.38
CA GLY A 191 3.46 0.62 24.55
C GLY A 191 3.02 1.14 25.91
N MET A 192 3.65 2.24 26.36
CA MET A 192 3.37 2.85 27.67
C MET A 192 1.92 3.34 27.84
N PHE A 193 1.13 3.37 26.76
CA PHE A 193 -0.29 3.70 26.72
C PHE A 193 -1.11 2.51 26.20
N GLU A 194 -1.00 1.37 26.88
CA GLU A 194 -1.67 0.11 26.52
C GLU A 194 -3.11 0.33 26.05
N GLY A 195 -3.43 -0.09 24.83
CA GLY A 195 -4.79 -0.07 24.29
C GLY A 195 -5.15 1.09 23.35
N TRP A 196 -4.49 2.25 23.44
CA TRP A 196 -4.93 3.44 22.69
C TRP A 196 -4.59 3.41 21.20
N SER A 197 -3.62 2.59 20.82
CA SER A 197 -3.15 2.43 19.45
C SER A 197 -3.45 1.04 18.87
N LYS A 198 -4.29 0.23 19.54
CA LYS A 198 -4.73 -1.04 18.99
C LYS A 198 -5.61 -0.79 17.78
N SER A 199 -5.34 -1.54 16.72
CA SER A 199 -6.19 -1.57 15.53
C SER A 199 -6.66 -3.00 15.29
N GLN A 200 -7.84 -3.14 14.70
CA GLN A 200 -8.40 -4.44 14.36
C GLN A 200 -9.11 -4.35 13.02
N ILE A 201 -9.28 -5.47 12.34
CA ILE A 201 -10.18 -5.60 11.20
C ILE A 201 -11.02 -6.84 11.46
N VAL A 202 -12.33 -6.75 11.22
CA VAL A 202 -13.27 -7.85 11.47
C VAL A 202 -13.97 -8.28 10.18
N ASN A 203 -14.20 -9.58 10.04
CA ASN A 203 -15.09 -10.11 9.02
C ASN A 203 -16.54 -9.76 9.38
N VAL A 204 -17.32 -9.32 8.39
CA VAL A 204 -18.74 -8.99 8.57
C VAL A 204 -19.54 -9.59 7.42
N GLY A 205 -20.08 -10.79 7.64
CA GLY A 205 -20.83 -11.53 6.61
C GLY A 205 -19.94 -11.85 5.40
N SER A 206 -20.28 -11.31 4.23
CA SER A 206 -19.49 -11.46 2.99
C SER A 206 -18.49 -10.32 2.76
N GLY A 207 -18.15 -9.56 3.79
CA GLY A 207 -17.29 -8.40 3.72
C GLY A 207 -16.37 -8.25 4.94
N ALA A 208 -15.78 -7.08 5.09
CA ALA A 208 -14.91 -6.72 6.21
C ALA A 208 -15.21 -5.30 6.71
N SER A 209 -14.94 -5.05 7.99
CA SER A 209 -15.01 -3.73 8.60
C SER A 209 -13.64 -3.32 9.13
N ILE A 210 -13.19 -2.14 8.71
CA ILE A 210 -12.02 -1.46 9.26
C ILE A 210 -12.55 -0.35 10.18
N PRO A 211 -12.39 -0.47 11.51
CA PRO A 211 -12.82 0.54 12.45
C PRO A 211 -12.14 1.88 12.17
N GLY A 212 -12.95 2.93 12.07
CA GLY A 212 -12.48 4.30 11.93
C GLY A 212 -12.75 5.10 13.20
N PHE A 213 -12.14 6.28 13.32
CA PHE A 213 -12.34 7.14 14.49
C PHE A 213 -13.78 7.63 14.64
N TRP A 214 -14.45 7.95 13.52
CA TRP A 214 -15.83 8.46 13.52
C TRP A 214 -16.87 7.44 13.01
N LYS A 215 -16.47 6.58 12.08
CA LYS A 215 -17.31 5.55 11.49
C LYS A 215 -16.40 4.46 10.92
N ASP A 216 -16.85 3.23 11.08
CA ASP A 216 -16.26 2.07 10.42
C ASP A 216 -16.34 2.18 8.89
N THR A 217 -15.25 1.80 8.26
CA THR A 217 -15.17 1.67 6.81
C THR A 217 -15.54 0.24 6.43
N MET A 218 -16.72 0.09 5.83
CA MET A 218 -17.24 -1.19 5.36
C MET A 218 -16.72 -1.51 3.96
N ILE A 219 -16.19 -2.72 3.79
CA ILE A 219 -15.80 -3.31 2.52
C ILE A 219 -16.78 -4.43 2.23
N ASN A 220 -17.60 -4.26 1.19
CA ASN A 220 -18.68 -5.20 0.88
C ASN A 220 -18.50 -5.81 -0.51
N LYS A 221 -18.78 -7.10 -0.63
CA LYS A 221 -18.93 -7.77 -1.92
C LYS A 221 -20.40 -7.71 -2.36
N ASN A 222 -20.63 -7.16 -3.55
CA ASN A 222 -21.94 -7.11 -4.18
C ASN A 222 -22.29 -8.46 -4.85
N LYS A 223 -23.57 -8.63 -5.19
CA LYS A 223 -24.06 -9.84 -5.88
C LYS A 223 -23.44 -10.06 -7.26
N ASP A 224 -23.02 -8.98 -7.93
CA ASP A 224 -22.33 -9.04 -9.22
C ASP A 224 -20.83 -9.35 -9.08
N GLY A 225 -20.34 -9.55 -7.85
CA GLY A 225 -18.95 -9.86 -7.54
C GLY A 225 -18.05 -8.63 -7.37
N SER A 226 -18.55 -7.41 -7.60
CA SER A 226 -17.79 -6.18 -7.32
C SER A 226 -17.57 -5.96 -5.82
N ILE A 227 -16.48 -5.28 -5.47
CA ILE A 227 -16.15 -4.88 -4.10
C ILE A 227 -16.31 -3.37 -3.97
N ASN A 228 -17.07 -2.94 -2.97
CA ASN A 228 -17.29 -1.53 -2.67
C ASN A 228 -16.65 -1.16 -1.34
N LEU A 229 -15.96 -0.02 -1.34
CA LEU A 229 -15.50 0.69 -0.15
C LEU A 229 -16.38 1.92 0.06
N GLY A 230 -17.54 1.72 0.67
CA GLY A 230 -18.58 2.75 0.75
C GLY A 230 -18.93 3.32 -0.64
N GLU A 231 -18.87 4.64 -0.77
CA GLU A 231 -19.05 5.37 -2.04
C GLU A 231 -17.72 5.78 -2.68
N ALA A 232 -16.58 5.55 -2.01
CA ALA A 232 -15.28 6.09 -2.41
C ALA A 232 -14.60 5.28 -3.52
N LEU A 233 -14.75 3.96 -3.50
CA LEU A 233 -14.12 3.06 -4.46
C LEU A 233 -15.03 1.87 -4.79
N VAL A 234 -15.13 1.56 -6.07
CA VAL A 234 -15.69 0.31 -6.60
C VAL A 234 -14.61 -0.44 -7.38
N VAL A 235 -14.40 -1.70 -7.04
CA VAL A 235 -13.47 -2.62 -7.74
C VAL A 235 -14.28 -3.72 -8.41
N ARG A 236 -14.16 -3.87 -9.73
CA ARG A 236 -14.96 -4.82 -10.50
C ARG A 236 -14.13 -5.61 -11.51
N HIS A 237 -14.42 -6.89 -11.65
CA HIS A 237 -13.87 -7.71 -12.72
C HIS A 237 -14.63 -7.51 -14.04
N GLU A 238 -13.91 -7.36 -15.14
CA GLU A 238 -14.46 -7.22 -16.49
C GLU A 238 -13.64 -8.05 -17.48
N GLY A 239 -14.03 -9.28 -17.78
CA GLY A 239 -13.28 -10.14 -18.70
C GLY A 239 -11.91 -10.52 -18.13
N ASN A 240 -10.83 -10.00 -18.70
CA ASN A 240 -9.44 -10.24 -18.23
C ASN A 240 -8.81 -9.01 -17.57
N LYS A 241 -9.62 -8.05 -17.14
CA LYS A 241 -9.17 -6.83 -16.45
C LYS A 241 -9.95 -6.60 -15.15
N VAL A 242 -9.37 -5.79 -14.27
CA VAL A 242 -10.05 -5.23 -13.10
C VAL A 242 -10.17 -3.73 -13.29
N VAL A 243 -11.37 -3.20 -13.06
CA VAL A 243 -11.66 -1.78 -13.16
C VAL A 243 -11.86 -1.21 -11.77
N PHE A 244 -11.26 -0.05 -11.52
CA PHE A 244 -11.31 0.69 -10.27
C PHE A 244 -11.98 2.02 -10.58
N LYS A 245 -13.06 2.32 -9.87
CA LYS A 245 -13.79 3.58 -10.00
C LYS A 245 -13.69 4.32 -8.68
N TYR A 246 -12.98 5.43 -8.69
CA TYR A 246 -12.82 6.31 -7.53
C TYR A 246 -13.79 7.47 -7.65
N ALA A 247 -14.58 7.70 -6.60
CA ALA A 247 -15.39 8.90 -6.50
C ALA A 247 -14.49 10.11 -6.21
N GLY A 248 -14.56 11.10 -7.08
CA GLY A 248 -13.94 12.41 -6.92
C GLY A 248 -14.93 13.46 -6.44
N TRP A 249 -14.48 14.70 -6.42
CA TRP A 249 -15.29 15.83 -5.97
C TRP A 249 -16.32 16.23 -7.02
N PHE A 250 -17.50 16.69 -6.57
CA PHE A 250 -18.59 17.13 -7.45
C PHE A 250 -19.07 16.06 -8.46
N GLY A 251 -18.98 14.78 -8.08
CA GLY A 251 -19.43 13.67 -8.91
C GLY A 251 -18.48 13.33 -10.05
N THR A 252 -17.24 13.83 -10.04
CA THR A 252 -16.22 13.31 -10.96
C THR A 252 -15.90 11.86 -10.61
N GLU A 253 -15.63 11.04 -11.62
CA GLU A 253 -15.19 9.65 -11.45
C GLU A 253 -13.81 9.51 -12.10
N HIS A 254 -12.86 8.95 -11.35
CA HIS A 254 -11.56 8.56 -11.90
C HIS A 254 -11.55 7.05 -12.09
N VAL A 255 -11.30 6.62 -13.33
CA VAL A 255 -11.31 5.20 -13.68
C VAL A 255 -9.90 4.74 -13.97
N PHE A 256 -9.49 3.68 -13.30
CA PHE A 256 -8.27 2.97 -13.59
C PHE A 256 -8.58 1.54 -14.01
N THR A 257 -7.75 1.00 -14.89
CA THR A 257 -7.80 -0.38 -15.36
C THR A 257 -6.52 -1.09 -14.95
N MET A 258 -6.65 -2.26 -14.33
CA MET A 258 -5.57 -3.21 -14.13
C MET A 258 -5.69 -4.38 -15.11
N VAL A 259 -4.61 -4.66 -15.81
CA VAL A 259 -4.44 -5.83 -16.67
C VAL A 259 -3.19 -6.60 -16.26
N ARG A 260 -3.14 -7.89 -16.60
CA ARG A 260 -2.03 -8.77 -16.25
C ARG A 260 -1.68 -9.70 -17.41
N THR A 261 -0.38 -9.95 -17.58
CA THR A 261 0.19 -11.07 -18.34
C THR A 261 0.92 -12.01 -17.35
N ASN A 262 1.58 -13.05 -17.86
CA ASN A 262 2.40 -13.93 -17.01
C ASN A 262 3.54 -13.22 -16.28
N ASN A 263 4.07 -12.13 -16.84
CA ASN A 263 5.28 -11.45 -16.36
C ASN A 263 5.10 -9.93 -16.20
N LYS A 264 3.88 -9.41 -16.35
CA LYS A 264 3.62 -7.96 -16.30
C LYS A 264 2.26 -7.67 -15.68
N ILE A 265 2.18 -6.65 -14.85
CA ILE A 265 0.93 -6.05 -14.38
C ILE A 265 0.97 -4.57 -14.72
N VAL A 266 -0.13 -4.05 -15.26
CA VAL A 266 -0.24 -2.63 -15.59
C VAL A 266 -1.54 -2.11 -15.01
N TYR A 267 -1.45 -1.03 -14.24
CA TYR A 267 -2.56 -0.29 -13.67
C TYR A 267 -2.50 1.14 -14.21
N TYR A 268 -3.53 1.59 -14.92
CA TYR A 268 -3.47 2.84 -15.69
C TYR A 268 -4.85 3.51 -15.86
N ASP A 269 -4.87 4.82 -16.02
CA ASP A 269 -6.04 5.61 -16.44
C ASP A 269 -6.02 5.92 -17.96
N ASP A 270 -7.05 6.61 -18.46
CA ASP A 270 -7.16 7.01 -19.88
C ASP A 270 -6.05 7.98 -20.33
N ASN A 271 -5.38 8.64 -19.38
CA ASN A 271 -4.25 9.55 -19.62
C ASN A 271 -2.89 8.86 -19.47
N MET A 272 -2.87 7.53 -19.33
CA MET A 272 -1.65 6.73 -19.14
C MET A 272 -0.88 7.08 -17.87
N ASN A 273 -1.55 7.63 -16.86
CA ASN A 273 -1.04 7.73 -15.50
C ASN A 273 -1.24 6.39 -14.79
N GLY A 274 -0.23 5.93 -14.07
CA GLY A 274 -0.34 4.71 -13.29
C GLY A 274 1.00 4.04 -13.01
N VAL A 275 0.96 2.72 -12.89
CA VAL A 275 2.12 1.90 -12.57
C VAL A 275 2.20 0.67 -13.45
N MET A 276 3.42 0.34 -13.88
CA MET A 276 3.76 -0.93 -14.49
C MET A 276 4.65 -1.71 -13.54
N ILE A 277 4.40 -3.01 -13.43
CA ILE A 277 5.21 -3.96 -12.67
C ILE A 277 5.64 -5.07 -13.63
N GLU A 278 6.95 -5.25 -13.79
CA GLU A 278 7.55 -6.36 -14.53
C GLU A 278 8.08 -7.39 -13.55
N ILE A 279 7.69 -8.65 -13.75
CA ILE A 279 7.98 -9.77 -12.87
C ILE A 279 8.80 -10.79 -13.65
N ALA A 280 10.02 -11.04 -13.20
CA ALA A 280 10.82 -12.19 -13.63
C ALA A 280 11.02 -13.15 -12.44
N SER A 281 11.70 -14.27 -12.69
CA SER A 281 11.93 -15.30 -11.67
C SER A 281 12.75 -14.80 -10.47
N ASP A 282 13.68 -13.87 -10.71
CA ASP A 282 14.66 -13.37 -9.74
C ASP A 282 14.52 -11.88 -9.43
N ARG A 283 13.57 -11.18 -10.05
CA ARG A 283 13.43 -9.73 -9.90
C ARG A 283 12.03 -9.21 -10.15
N VAL A 284 11.73 -8.07 -9.54
CA VAL A 284 10.59 -7.22 -9.88
C VAL A 284 11.07 -5.82 -10.16
N LYS A 285 10.58 -5.22 -11.25
CA LYS A 285 10.78 -3.81 -11.55
C LYS A 285 9.46 -3.09 -11.58
N THR A 286 9.43 -1.88 -11.04
CA THR A 286 8.24 -1.03 -11.09
C THR A 286 8.56 0.27 -11.80
N LYS A 287 7.63 0.80 -12.58
CA LYS A 287 7.71 2.11 -13.23
C LYS A 287 6.47 2.92 -12.89
N SER A 288 6.65 4.10 -12.30
CA SER A 288 5.57 4.99 -11.82
C SER A 288 5.98 6.46 -11.90
N SER A 289 5.09 7.40 -11.54
CA SER A 289 5.43 8.83 -11.39
C SER A 289 6.51 9.08 -10.33
N GLY A 290 6.63 8.20 -9.33
CA GLY A 290 7.67 8.26 -8.31
C GLY A 290 9.04 7.81 -8.80
N GLY A 291 9.15 7.34 -10.06
CA GLY A 291 10.35 6.75 -10.64
C GLY A 291 10.31 5.22 -10.67
N GLU A 292 11.47 4.63 -10.92
CA GLU A 292 11.63 3.18 -11.00
C GLU A 292 12.08 2.59 -9.65
N GLU A 293 11.65 1.36 -9.36
CA GLU A 293 12.18 0.55 -8.26
C GLU A 293 12.55 -0.83 -8.77
N GLU A 294 13.54 -1.43 -8.12
CA GLU A 294 13.95 -2.80 -8.40
C GLU A 294 14.02 -3.60 -7.09
N PHE A 295 13.47 -4.80 -7.13
CA PHE A 295 13.54 -5.80 -6.07
C PHE A 295 14.26 -7.02 -6.64
N ILE A 296 15.33 -7.45 -6.00
CA ILE A 296 16.05 -8.69 -6.33
C ILE A 296 15.62 -9.77 -5.35
N ILE A 297 15.28 -10.96 -5.86
CA ILE A 297 14.64 -12.03 -5.10
C ILE A 297 15.48 -13.30 -5.22
N THR A 298 15.86 -13.84 -4.07
CA THR A 298 16.50 -15.15 -3.95
C THR A 298 15.59 -16.04 -3.12
N LYS A 299 15.03 -17.06 -3.75
CA LYS A 299 14.25 -18.12 -3.09
C LYS A 299 15.21 -19.24 -2.68
N LYS A 300 15.10 -19.71 -1.44
CA LYS A 300 15.87 -20.86 -0.94
C LYS A 300 15.02 -22.12 -0.95
#